data_AF-A0A6H1JP76-F1
#
_entry.id   AF-A0A6H1JP76-F1
#
_cell.length_a   1.000
_cell.length_b   1.000
_cell.length_c   1.000
_cell.angle_alpha   90.00
_cell.angle_beta   90.00
_cell.angle_gamma   90.00
#
_symmetry.space_group_name_H-M   'P 1'
#
loop_
_entity.id
_entity.type
_entity.pdbx_description
1 polymer ?
#
loop_
_entity_poly.entity_id
_entity_poly.type
_entity_poly.pdbx_seq_one_letter_code
_entity_poly.pdbx_strand_id
1 'polypeptide(L)'
;MLETLWTVIVPALVLMGCTLVLTELVWVLVTLRRVDPEDRWLDRVAGRSRVRVLAERTFHLVLWVHAHTVGPAVRRYVRWGARGTTRHLRWARRGFGQDAERLFPRSHAVRTAVWDWYCTMPLAGIAYVIKACVLLLVTVNIGAIVTKLVTGVTHLWEKSKRAPGGSAANPVVEGGGSERSDPLLALMAALRRVGAAIADKVGHHLSALTDPLGRPMEAIIAAAALVLLAMMLLASRVAWLALRQIARPSYQDHGPHYAEPRTRFTWARRLLSLRVGTNRENRPVVVLVNCLARVGAAQSYHRWSLRIRSPLTAPRVQLADAERVVWSAWRTRHTAIRGVLRAQHKEHAAEVVGALRMMETRQDTDADRGQAFEDMARMLAKIAERYAQGRTLALLDPEDLTGASRAVNREWIRMVILGVAVIGSAVGASALGVSDAALAQVVGIVSLIMVGLLYGSRLTPTDLLDVVRGQSRK
;
A
#
# COMPACT_ATOMS: atom_id res chain seq x y z
N MET A 1 -19.71 -2.45 -17.70
CA MET A 1 -19.07 -2.17 -16.38
C MET A 1 -18.01 -1.08 -16.50
N LEU A 2 -17.11 -1.15 -17.50
CA LEU A 2 -16.27 -0.01 -17.89
C LEU A 2 -17.14 1.17 -18.36
N GLU A 3 -18.21 0.92 -19.12
CA GLU A 3 -19.17 1.94 -19.54
C GLU A 3 -19.83 2.69 -18.37
N THR A 4 -20.29 1.99 -17.33
CA THR A 4 -20.93 2.65 -16.18
C THR A 4 -19.95 3.46 -15.33
N LEU A 5 -18.69 3.02 -15.22
CA LEU A 5 -17.64 3.79 -14.54
C LEU A 5 -17.24 5.01 -15.39
N TRP A 6 -17.12 4.82 -16.71
CA TRP A 6 -16.86 5.90 -17.68
C TRP A 6 -17.95 6.97 -17.63
N THR A 7 -19.22 6.56 -17.60
CA THR A 7 -20.37 7.50 -17.56
C THR A 7 -20.46 8.35 -16.30
N VAL A 8 -19.67 8.05 -15.25
CA VAL A 8 -19.66 8.83 -14.01
C VAL A 8 -18.33 9.56 -13.81
N ILE A 9 -17.21 8.87 -14.07
CA ILE A 9 -15.86 9.42 -13.88
C ILE A 9 -15.54 10.45 -14.96
N VAL A 10 -15.92 10.20 -16.21
CA VAL A 10 -15.58 11.10 -17.31
C VAL A 10 -16.34 12.41 -17.23
N PRO A 11 -17.66 12.46 -16.93
CA PRO A 11 -18.30 13.72 -16.66
C PRO A 11 -17.66 14.44 -15.47
N ALA A 12 -17.32 13.75 -14.37
CA ALA A 12 -16.67 14.39 -13.23
C ALA A 12 -15.28 14.97 -13.55
N LEU A 13 -14.47 14.26 -14.33
CA LEU A 13 -13.16 14.73 -14.80
C LEU A 13 -13.29 15.86 -15.82
N VAL A 14 -14.28 15.78 -16.72
CA VAL A 14 -14.61 16.85 -17.68
C VAL A 14 -15.07 18.09 -16.91
N LEU A 15 -15.88 17.95 -15.87
CA LEU A 15 -16.31 19.06 -15.04
C LEU A 15 -15.17 19.70 -14.25
N MET A 16 -14.28 18.90 -13.68
CA MET A 16 -13.09 19.39 -12.98
C MET A 16 -12.11 20.07 -13.95
N GLY A 17 -11.98 19.53 -15.17
CA GLY A 17 -11.22 20.16 -16.25
C GLY A 17 -11.85 21.47 -16.70
N CYS A 18 -13.17 21.50 -16.91
CA CYS A 18 -13.91 22.70 -17.29
C CYS A 18 -13.84 23.78 -16.21
N THR A 19 -13.90 23.44 -14.92
CA THR A 19 -13.77 24.42 -13.84
C THR A 19 -12.35 24.98 -13.74
N LEU A 20 -11.32 24.15 -13.90
CA LEU A 20 -9.92 24.62 -13.96
C LEU A 20 -9.70 25.55 -15.16
N VAL A 21 -10.17 25.16 -16.35
CA VAL A 21 -10.09 26.00 -17.55
C VAL A 21 -10.85 27.31 -17.34
N LEU A 22 -12.05 27.28 -16.76
CA LEU A 22 -12.79 28.51 -16.46
C LEU A 22 -12.04 29.41 -15.47
N THR A 23 -11.40 28.82 -14.46
CA THR A 23 -10.67 29.57 -13.42
C THR A 23 -9.45 30.24 -14.03
N GLU A 24 -8.70 29.53 -14.88
CA GLU A 24 -7.58 30.10 -15.64
C GLU A 24 -8.05 31.17 -16.63
N LEU A 25 -9.17 30.99 -17.31
CA LEU A 25 -9.70 31.96 -18.26
C LEU A 25 -10.18 33.24 -17.56
N VAL A 26 -10.80 33.11 -16.39
CA VAL A 26 -11.15 34.24 -15.50
C VAL A 26 -9.88 34.93 -15.01
N TRP A 27 -8.84 34.17 -14.63
CA TRP A 27 -7.57 34.74 -14.19
C TRP A 27 -6.89 35.51 -15.31
N VAL A 28 -6.81 34.92 -16.51
CA VAL A 28 -6.30 35.55 -17.75
C VAL A 28 -7.06 36.83 -18.06
N LEU A 29 -8.39 36.84 -18.01
CA LEU A 29 -9.21 38.03 -18.19
C LEU A 29 -8.93 39.10 -17.12
N VAL A 30 -8.71 38.71 -15.87
CA VAL A 30 -8.34 39.64 -14.79
C VAL A 30 -6.95 40.23 -15.03
N THR A 31 -5.97 39.44 -15.48
CA THR A 31 -4.63 39.93 -15.83
C THR A 31 -4.63 40.81 -17.07
N LEU A 32 -5.34 40.44 -18.14
CA LEU A 32 -5.46 41.26 -19.36
C LEU A 32 -6.12 42.61 -19.03
N ARG A 33 -7.08 42.63 -18.11
CA ARG A 33 -7.70 43.87 -17.62
C ARG A 33 -6.78 44.72 -16.74
N ARG A 34 -5.65 44.17 -16.26
CA ARG A 34 -4.61 44.92 -15.54
C ARG A 34 -3.56 45.52 -16.48
N VAL A 35 -3.54 45.16 -17.76
CA VAL A 35 -2.48 45.57 -18.70
C VAL A 35 -2.76 46.90 -19.41
N ASP A 36 -3.96 47.49 -19.30
CA ASP A 36 -4.23 48.82 -19.88
C ASP A 36 -4.45 49.91 -18.80
N PRO A 37 -3.53 50.88 -18.65
CA PRO A 37 -3.58 51.83 -17.54
C PRO A 37 -4.53 53.02 -17.73
N GLU A 38 -5.02 53.34 -18.94
CA GLU A 38 -5.68 54.64 -19.19
C GLU A 38 -7.22 54.68 -19.08
N ASP A 39 -7.96 53.55 -19.20
CA ASP A 39 -9.44 53.57 -19.21
C ASP A 39 -10.11 53.17 -17.86
N ARG A 40 -9.82 53.88 -16.77
CA ARG A 40 -10.07 53.38 -15.39
C ARG A 40 -11.40 53.66 -14.68
N TRP A 41 -12.33 54.45 -15.22
CA TRP A 41 -13.45 54.93 -14.39
C TRP A 41 -14.88 54.58 -14.83
N LEU A 42 -15.19 54.45 -16.12
CA LEU A 42 -16.58 54.18 -16.55
C LEU A 42 -16.97 52.69 -16.57
N ASP A 43 -16.00 51.77 -16.52
CA ASP A 43 -16.26 50.36 -16.85
C ASP A 43 -16.32 49.39 -15.64
N ARG A 44 -16.22 49.92 -14.42
CA ARG A 44 -16.28 49.12 -13.18
C ARG A 44 -17.68 48.59 -12.87
N VAL A 45 -18.73 49.31 -13.26
CA VAL A 45 -20.13 48.90 -13.02
C VAL A 45 -20.54 47.79 -13.99
N ALA A 46 -20.20 47.92 -15.28
CA ALA A 46 -20.45 46.89 -16.29
C ALA A 46 -19.62 45.60 -16.05
N GLY A 47 -18.42 45.73 -15.49
CA GLY A 47 -17.59 44.59 -15.12
C GLY A 47 -18.18 43.73 -13.98
N ARG A 48 -18.76 44.35 -12.95
CA ARG A 48 -19.35 43.63 -11.81
C ARG A 48 -20.60 42.85 -12.20
N SER A 49 -21.44 43.40 -13.09
CA SER A 49 -22.66 42.70 -13.53
C SER A 49 -22.32 41.45 -14.35
N ARG A 50 -21.32 41.51 -15.25
CA ARG A 50 -20.87 40.35 -16.04
C ARG A 50 -20.28 39.23 -15.18
N VAL A 51 -19.47 39.58 -14.17
CA VAL A 51 -18.91 38.58 -13.23
C VAL A 51 -20.02 37.92 -12.41
N ARG A 52 -21.03 38.67 -11.96
CA ARG A 52 -22.16 38.12 -11.21
C ARG A 52 -23.00 37.18 -12.05
N VAL A 53 -23.34 37.56 -13.28
CA VAL A 53 -24.10 36.71 -14.22
C VAL A 53 -23.32 35.43 -14.57
N LEU A 54 -22.00 35.52 -14.75
CA LEU A 54 -21.15 34.35 -15.00
C LEU A 54 -21.10 33.43 -13.77
N ALA A 55 -20.96 33.98 -12.56
CA ALA A 55 -20.97 33.20 -11.32
C ALA A 55 -22.31 32.49 -11.10
N GLU A 56 -23.43 33.17 -11.34
CA GLU A 56 -24.78 32.61 -11.20
C GLU A 56 -25.06 31.50 -12.23
N ARG A 57 -24.67 31.70 -13.49
CA ARG A 57 -24.75 30.64 -14.53
C ARG A 57 -23.85 29.45 -14.21
N THR A 58 -22.65 29.70 -13.69
CA THR A 58 -21.73 28.62 -13.28
C THR A 58 -22.31 27.85 -12.10
N PHE A 59 -22.91 28.53 -11.13
CA PHE A 59 -23.59 27.91 -10.00
C PHE A 59 -24.76 27.03 -10.44
N HIS A 60 -25.64 27.53 -11.32
CA HIS A 60 -26.75 26.75 -11.86
C HIS A 60 -26.28 25.56 -12.70
N LEU A 61 -25.21 25.70 -13.49
CA LEU A 61 -24.63 24.61 -14.26
C LEU A 61 -24.08 23.51 -13.32
N VAL A 62 -23.34 23.90 -12.27
CA VAL A 62 -22.82 22.96 -11.27
C VAL A 62 -23.97 22.26 -10.53
N LEU A 63 -25.01 22.98 -10.14
CA LEU A 63 -26.18 22.42 -9.47
C LEU A 63 -26.97 21.47 -10.39
N TRP A 64 -27.17 21.84 -11.65
CA TRP A 64 -27.86 21.03 -12.65
C TRP A 64 -27.10 19.74 -12.94
N VAL A 65 -25.78 19.84 -13.14
CA VAL A 65 -24.90 18.69 -13.27
C VAL A 65 -24.97 17.83 -12.02
N HIS A 66 -24.88 18.40 -10.82
CA HIS A 66 -24.94 17.64 -9.58
C HIS A 66 -26.27 16.88 -9.47
N ALA A 67 -27.40 17.53 -9.71
CA ALA A 67 -28.72 16.91 -9.66
C ALA A 67 -28.87 15.75 -10.67
N HIS A 68 -28.39 15.94 -11.91
CA HIS A 68 -28.60 14.99 -13.00
C HIS A 68 -27.53 13.88 -13.08
N THR A 69 -26.33 14.11 -12.57
CA THR A 69 -25.24 13.11 -12.57
C THR A 69 -25.10 12.42 -11.23
N VAL A 70 -25.09 13.16 -10.12
CA VAL A 70 -24.80 12.61 -8.79
C VAL A 70 -25.99 11.85 -8.24
N GLY A 71 -27.22 12.36 -8.34
CA GLY A 71 -28.41 11.66 -7.83
C GLY A 71 -28.61 10.26 -8.43
N PRO A 72 -28.68 10.10 -9.76
CA PRO A 72 -28.73 8.80 -10.42
C PRO A 72 -27.49 7.94 -10.18
N ALA A 73 -26.29 8.54 -10.12
CA ALA A 73 -25.06 7.82 -9.81
C ALA A 73 -25.10 7.23 -8.40
N VAL A 74 -25.53 8.00 -7.39
CA VAL A 74 -25.69 7.55 -6.00
C VAL A 74 -26.71 6.42 -5.91
N ARG A 75 -27.86 6.51 -6.59
CA ARG A 75 -28.84 5.41 -6.62
C ARG A 75 -28.30 4.14 -7.31
N ARG A 76 -27.56 4.29 -8.41
CA ARG A 76 -26.88 3.15 -9.08
C ARG A 76 -25.80 2.57 -8.19
N TYR A 77 -25.10 3.43 -7.44
CA TYR A 77 -24.03 3.09 -6.53
C TYR A 77 -24.51 2.29 -5.32
N VAL A 78 -25.58 2.73 -4.65
CA VAL A 78 -26.23 1.99 -3.56
C VAL A 78 -26.71 0.62 -4.06
N ARG A 79 -27.36 0.56 -5.23
CA ARG A 79 -27.75 -0.72 -5.86
C ARG A 79 -26.56 -1.60 -6.19
N TRP A 80 -25.44 -1.02 -6.59
CA TRP A 80 -24.21 -1.75 -6.87
C TRP A 80 -23.59 -2.32 -5.59
N GLY A 81 -23.53 -1.54 -4.51
CA GLY A 81 -23.11 -1.99 -3.18
C GLY A 81 -23.93 -3.18 -2.69
N ALA A 82 -25.25 -3.15 -2.90
CA ALA A 82 -26.15 -4.28 -2.62
C ALA A 82 -25.78 -5.55 -3.35
N ARG A 83 -25.65 -5.44 -4.68
CA ARG A 83 -25.32 -6.59 -5.52
C ARG A 83 -23.93 -7.11 -5.19
N GLY A 84 -22.97 -6.22 -4.93
CA GLY A 84 -21.61 -6.56 -4.52
C GLY A 84 -21.60 -7.37 -3.23
N THR A 85 -22.27 -6.87 -2.20
CA THR A 85 -22.40 -7.52 -0.89
C THR A 85 -23.06 -8.88 -1.00
N THR A 86 -24.23 -8.96 -1.62
CA THR A 86 -24.97 -10.22 -1.77
C THR A 86 -24.22 -11.23 -2.63
N ARG A 87 -23.47 -10.80 -3.65
CA ARG A 87 -22.58 -11.69 -4.42
C ARG A 87 -21.40 -12.16 -3.58
N HIS A 88 -20.79 -11.28 -2.80
CA HIS A 88 -19.65 -11.60 -1.96
C HIS A 88 -19.99 -12.61 -0.86
N LEU A 89 -21.06 -12.35 -0.11
CA LEU A 89 -21.53 -13.25 0.95
C LEU A 89 -21.99 -14.60 0.37
N ARG A 90 -22.69 -14.61 -0.78
CA ARG A 90 -23.05 -15.87 -1.45
C ARG A 90 -21.83 -16.67 -1.91
N TRP A 91 -20.81 -16.00 -2.43
CA TRP A 91 -19.56 -16.65 -2.78
C TRP A 91 -18.89 -17.24 -1.53
N ALA A 92 -18.75 -16.46 -0.47
CA ALA A 92 -18.10 -16.89 0.76
C ALA A 92 -18.83 -18.07 1.43
N ARG A 93 -20.16 -18.13 1.30
CA ARG A 93 -21.01 -19.24 1.77
C ARG A 93 -20.88 -20.51 0.92
N ARG A 94 -20.50 -20.42 -0.35
CA ARG A 94 -20.59 -21.53 -1.31
C ARG A 94 -19.77 -22.75 -0.88
N GLY A 95 -18.58 -22.53 -0.31
CA GLY A 95 -17.70 -23.63 0.12
C GLY A 95 -18.31 -24.52 1.21
N PHE A 96 -19.20 -23.98 2.04
CA PHE A 96 -19.79 -24.73 3.15
C PHE A 96 -20.98 -25.63 2.75
N GLY A 97 -21.50 -25.50 1.52
CA GLY A 97 -22.63 -26.31 1.06
C GLY A 97 -23.86 -26.18 1.97
N GLN A 98 -24.38 -27.32 2.46
CA GLN A 98 -25.53 -27.36 3.36
C GLN A 98 -25.23 -26.76 4.75
N ASP A 99 -23.97 -26.78 5.20
CA ASP A 99 -23.56 -26.24 6.50
C ASP A 99 -23.39 -24.72 6.50
N ALA A 100 -23.57 -24.07 5.34
CA ALA A 100 -23.44 -22.62 5.19
C ALA A 100 -24.41 -21.83 6.09
N GLU A 101 -25.46 -22.47 6.59
CA GLU A 101 -26.43 -21.89 7.51
C GLU A 101 -25.93 -21.87 8.96
N ARG A 102 -25.15 -22.88 9.35
CA ARG A 102 -24.59 -23.09 10.69
C ARG A 102 -23.26 -22.37 10.87
N LEU A 103 -22.40 -22.39 9.84
CA LEU A 103 -21.00 -21.97 9.95
C LEU A 103 -20.73 -20.54 9.48
N PHE A 104 -21.65 -19.96 8.71
CA PHE A 104 -21.46 -18.62 8.17
C PHE A 104 -22.22 -17.58 9.01
N PRO A 105 -21.62 -16.42 9.31
CA PRO A 105 -22.28 -15.41 10.14
C PRO A 105 -23.58 -14.92 9.49
N ARG A 106 -24.69 -15.07 10.23
CA ARG A 106 -26.01 -14.52 9.87
C ARG A 106 -26.21 -13.08 10.36
N SER A 107 -25.31 -12.62 11.21
CA SER A 107 -25.37 -11.33 11.89
C SER A 107 -25.64 -10.17 10.94
N HIS A 108 -26.64 -9.35 11.27
CA HIS A 108 -26.91 -8.10 10.56
C HIS A 108 -25.66 -7.20 10.56
N ALA A 109 -24.92 -7.17 11.67
CA ALA A 109 -23.69 -6.37 11.81
C ALA A 109 -22.63 -6.73 10.76
N VAL A 110 -22.41 -8.03 10.50
CA VAL A 110 -21.46 -8.48 9.46
C VAL A 110 -21.94 -8.06 8.07
N ARG A 111 -23.24 -8.21 7.80
CA ARG A 111 -23.83 -7.79 6.51
C ARG A 111 -23.68 -6.29 6.29
N THR A 112 -23.95 -5.47 7.31
CA THR A 112 -23.80 -4.01 7.25
C THR A 112 -22.34 -3.62 7.07
N ALA A 113 -21.40 -4.23 7.79
CA ALA A 113 -19.97 -3.93 7.63
C ALA A 113 -19.46 -4.26 6.22
N VAL A 114 -19.86 -5.41 5.67
CA VAL A 114 -19.50 -5.79 4.28
C VAL A 114 -20.18 -4.84 3.29
N TRP A 115 -21.45 -4.50 3.53
CA TRP A 115 -22.18 -3.52 2.72
C TRP A 115 -21.47 -2.17 2.68
N ASP A 116 -21.16 -1.61 3.84
CA ASP A 116 -20.49 -0.32 3.96
C ASP A 116 -19.17 -0.36 3.21
N TRP A 117 -18.36 -1.41 3.40
CA TRP A 117 -17.11 -1.58 2.67
C TRP A 117 -17.29 -1.53 1.15
N TYR A 118 -18.26 -2.26 0.59
CA TYR A 118 -18.54 -2.19 -0.85
C TYR A 118 -19.09 -0.82 -1.25
N CYS A 119 -19.88 -0.17 -0.40
CA CYS A 119 -20.39 1.19 -0.59
C CYS A 119 -19.37 2.29 -0.33
N THR A 120 -18.14 1.99 0.07
CA THR A 120 -17.11 3.03 0.24
C THR A 120 -15.83 2.74 -0.54
N MET A 121 -15.63 1.51 -1.01
CA MET A 121 -14.44 1.12 -1.78
C MET A 121 -14.27 1.91 -3.09
N PRO A 122 -15.29 2.09 -3.96
CA PRO A 122 -15.10 2.84 -5.21
C PRO A 122 -14.84 4.33 -5.00
N LEU A 123 -15.43 4.94 -3.96
CA LEU A 123 -15.15 6.32 -3.59
C LEU A 123 -13.69 6.50 -3.16
N ALA A 124 -13.16 5.57 -2.35
CA ALA A 124 -11.73 5.52 -2.04
C ALA A 124 -10.88 5.32 -3.31
N GLY A 125 -11.37 4.50 -4.25
CA GLY A 125 -10.86 4.36 -5.62
C GLY A 125 -10.62 5.69 -6.33
N ILE A 126 -11.69 6.47 -6.44
CA ILE A 126 -11.68 7.78 -7.09
C ILE A 126 -10.76 8.76 -6.36
N ALA A 127 -10.85 8.83 -5.03
CA ALA A 127 -9.98 9.69 -4.23
C ALA A 127 -8.49 9.37 -4.42
N TYR A 128 -8.15 8.08 -4.60
CA TYR A 128 -6.77 7.67 -4.87
C TYR A 128 -6.32 8.05 -6.28
N VAL A 129 -7.18 7.91 -7.29
CA VAL A 129 -6.87 8.37 -8.65
C VAL A 129 -6.60 9.88 -8.63
N ILE A 130 -7.44 10.66 -7.95
CA ILE A 130 -7.22 12.10 -7.76
C ILE A 130 -5.88 12.36 -7.07
N LYS A 131 -5.59 11.68 -5.96
CA LYS A 131 -4.31 11.81 -5.24
C LYS A 131 -3.11 11.45 -6.12
N ALA A 132 -3.21 10.38 -6.91
CA ALA A 132 -2.14 9.95 -7.82
C ALA A 132 -1.94 10.96 -8.96
N CYS A 133 -3.02 11.51 -9.53
CA CYS A 133 -2.93 12.58 -10.52
C CYS A 133 -2.29 13.85 -9.93
N VAL A 134 -2.64 14.25 -8.71
CA VAL A 134 -2.01 15.38 -8.00
C VAL A 134 -0.53 15.10 -7.78
N LEU A 135 -0.17 13.91 -7.29
CA LEU A 135 1.22 13.55 -7.05
C LEU A 135 2.03 13.49 -8.35
N LEU A 136 1.43 12.96 -9.43
CA LEU A 136 2.02 12.96 -10.77
C LEU A 136 2.25 14.39 -11.27
N LEU A 137 1.23 15.25 -11.20
CA LEU A 137 1.32 16.66 -11.55
C LEU A 137 2.42 17.35 -10.75
N VAL A 138 2.52 17.10 -9.44
CA VAL A 138 3.60 17.63 -8.61
C VAL A 138 4.95 17.11 -9.09
N THR A 139 5.12 15.80 -9.30
CA THR A 139 6.40 15.22 -9.75
C THR A 139 6.84 15.69 -11.13
N VAL A 140 5.92 15.82 -12.09
CA VAL A 140 6.23 16.35 -13.43
C VAL A 140 6.61 17.82 -13.36
N ASN A 141 5.99 18.57 -12.44
CA ASN A 141 6.31 19.97 -12.20
C ASN A 141 7.41 20.19 -11.15
N ILE A 142 8.05 19.14 -10.60
CA ILE A 142 9.13 19.31 -9.60
C ILE A 142 10.24 20.17 -10.18
N GLY A 143 10.61 19.97 -11.45
CA GLY A 143 11.60 20.80 -12.13
C GLY A 143 11.20 22.27 -12.13
N ALA A 144 9.98 22.59 -12.59
CA ALA A 144 9.48 23.96 -12.62
C ALA A 144 9.31 24.59 -11.22
N ILE A 145 8.90 23.79 -10.23
CA ILE A 145 8.77 24.21 -8.83
C ILE A 145 10.15 24.51 -8.25
N VAL A 146 11.12 23.60 -8.43
CA VAL A 146 12.51 23.77 -7.98
C VAL A 146 13.14 24.96 -8.68
N THR A 147 12.98 25.12 -10.00
CA THR A 147 13.51 26.28 -10.73
C THR A 147 12.90 27.57 -10.20
N LYS A 148 11.57 27.67 -10.05
CA LYS A 148 10.94 28.87 -9.48
C LYS A 148 11.36 29.14 -8.04
N LEU A 149 11.57 28.10 -7.24
CA LEU A 149 12.02 28.24 -5.85
C LEU A 149 13.48 28.69 -5.80
N VAL A 150 14.35 28.11 -6.63
CA VAL A 150 15.76 28.52 -6.78
C VAL A 150 15.84 29.94 -7.29
N THR A 151 15.12 30.31 -8.36
CA THR A 151 15.09 31.68 -8.89
C THR A 151 14.52 32.67 -7.87
N GLY A 152 13.51 32.28 -7.09
CA GLY A 152 12.98 33.10 -6.01
C GLY A 152 13.98 33.32 -4.88
N VAL A 153 14.69 32.25 -4.47
CA VAL A 153 15.73 32.32 -3.43
C VAL A 153 16.93 33.11 -3.90
N THR A 154 17.39 32.93 -5.15
CA THR A 154 18.50 33.71 -5.71
C THR A 154 18.12 35.17 -5.87
N HIS A 155 16.89 35.49 -6.29
CA HIS A 155 16.41 36.87 -6.34
C HIS A 155 16.32 37.51 -4.94
N LEU A 156 15.85 36.77 -3.92
CA LEU A 156 15.84 37.25 -2.53
C LEU A 156 17.26 37.44 -1.98
N TRP A 157 18.19 36.56 -2.34
CA TRP A 157 19.60 36.63 -1.98
C TRP A 157 20.34 37.76 -2.70
N GLU A 158 20.05 38.01 -3.97
CA GLU A 158 20.57 39.18 -4.69
C GLU A 158 19.99 40.47 -4.14
N LYS A 159 18.70 40.48 -3.76
CA LYS A 159 18.07 41.61 -3.12
C LYS A 159 18.67 41.88 -1.73
N SER A 160 19.10 40.84 -0.99
CA SER A 160 19.82 41.02 0.27
C SER A 160 21.27 41.48 0.06
N LYS A 161 21.93 41.06 -1.03
CA LYS A 161 23.27 41.57 -1.43
C LYS A 161 23.26 43.02 -1.96
N ARG A 162 22.12 43.51 -2.46
CA ARG A 162 21.92 44.91 -2.84
C ARG A 162 21.56 45.81 -1.64
N ALA A 163 21.51 45.26 -0.42
CA ALA A 163 21.79 46.08 0.75
C ALA A 163 23.23 46.63 0.60
N PRO A 164 23.48 47.90 0.92
CA PRO A 164 24.60 48.65 0.36
C PRO A 164 25.96 48.06 0.77
N GLY A 165 26.65 47.45 -0.20
CA GLY A 165 28.08 47.13 -0.12
C GLY A 165 28.47 45.81 -0.77
N GLY A 166 28.79 45.82 -2.08
CA GLY A 166 29.61 44.75 -2.68
C GLY A 166 29.18 44.27 -4.07
N SER A 167 29.97 44.66 -5.07
CA SER A 167 29.85 44.26 -6.49
C SER A 167 30.58 42.93 -6.78
N ALA A 168 29.98 42.03 -7.57
CA ALA A 168 30.59 41.37 -8.76
C ALA A 168 29.95 40.02 -9.20
N ALA A 169 29.59 39.98 -10.50
CA ALA A 169 29.65 38.94 -11.56
C ALA A 169 29.30 37.43 -11.34
N ASN A 170 28.52 36.88 -12.30
CA ASN A 170 28.19 35.45 -12.54
C ASN A 170 28.67 34.99 -13.94
N PRO A 171 28.81 33.68 -14.19
CA PRO A 171 28.65 33.09 -15.52
C PRO A 171 27.56 32.00 -15.62
N VAL A 172 27.11 31.78 -16.86
CA VAL A 172 25.99 30.95 -17.33
C VAL A 172 26.47 29.55 -17.75
N VAL A 173 25.68 28.49 -17.48
CA VAL A 173 25.88 27.14 -18.03
C VAL A 173 24.55 26.58 -18.54
N GLU A 174 24.51 26.25 -19.83
CA GLU A 174 23.43 25.57 -20.56
C GLU A 174 23.71 24.06 -20.73
N GLY A 175 22.65 23.25 -20.79
CA GLY A 175 22.63 22.02 -21.61
C GLY A 175 21.99 20.77 -21.00
N GLY A 176 21.14 20.09 -21.79
CA GLY A 176 20.94 18.64 -21.69
C GLY A 176 19.50 18.12 -21.87
N GLY A 177 19.15 17.70 -23.09
CA GLY A 177 17.83 17.16 -23.48
C GLY A 177 17.45 15.79 -22.89
N SER A 178 16.14 15.54 -22.79
CA SER A 178 15.54 14.37 -22.14
C SER A 178 15.16 13.27 -23.14
N GLU A 179 16.03 12.27 -23.28
CA GLU A 179 15.65 10.98 -23.88
C GLU A 179 14.90 10.12 -22.85
N ARG A 180 13.75 9.58 -23.26
CA ARG A 180 12.83 8.84 -22.40
C ARG A 180 13.33 7.39 -22.24
N SER A 181 14.31 7.19 -21.38
CA SER A 181 14.88 5.86 -21.11
C SER A 181 13.94 4.97 -20.28
N ASP A 182 13.82 3.71 -20.70
CA ASP A 182 13.02 2.67 -20.06
C ASP A 182 13.56 2.37 -18.65
N PRO A 183 12.76 2.56 -17.57
CA PRO A 183 13.26 2.59 -16.18
C PRO A 183 13.87 1.27 -15.70
N LEU A 184 13.44 0.13 -16.27
CA LEU A 184 14.01 -1.18 -15.95
C LEU A 184 15.40 -1.38 -16.54
N LEU A 185 15.65 -0.85 -17.74
CA LEU A 185 16.94 -0.96 -18.41
C LEU A 185 17.98 -0.06 -17.73
N ALA A 186 17.55 1.13 -17.30
CA ALA A 186 18.37 2.03 -16.49
C ALA A 186 18.79 1.41 -15.15
N LEU A 187 17.88 0.70 -14.48
CA LEU A 187 18.17 0.00 -13.22
C LEU A 187 19.18 -1.15 -13.41
N MET A 188 19.00 -1.95 -14.46
CA MET A 188 19.92 -3.04 -14.80
C MET A 188 21.32 -2.54 -15.16
N ALA A 189 21.40 -1.45 -15.92
CA ALA A 189 22.67 -0.82 -16.27
C ALA A 189 23.39 -0.25 -15.03
N ALA A 190 22.65 0.36 -14.10
CA ALA A 190 23.19 0.85 -12.84
C ALA A 190 23.75 -0.28 -11.97
N LEU A 191 22.99 -1.37 -11.78
CA LEU A 191 23.44 -2.55 -11.03
C LEU A 191 24.72 -3.17 -11.62
N ARG A 192 24.81 -3.25 -12.95
CA ARG A 192 25.99 -3.79 -13.63
C ARG A 192 27.23 -2.91 -13.44
N ARG A 193 27.08 -1.59 -13.51
CA ARG A 193 28.20 -0.65 -13.29
C ARG A 193 28.70 -0.70 -11.85
N VAL A 194 27.80 -0.74 -10.88
CA VAL A 194 28.16 -0.88 -9.46
C VAL A 194 28.86 -2.21 -9.20
N GLY A 195 28.35 -3.31 -9.77
CA GLY A 195 28.97 -4.63 -9.65
C GLY A 195 30.39 -4.70 -10.21
N ALA A 196 30.63 -4.09 -11.37
CA ALA A 196 31.96 -4.03 -11.97
C ALA A 196 32.94 -3.22 -11.11
N ALA A 197 32.52 -2.07 -10.58
CA ALA A 197 33.35 -1.24 -9.71
C ALA A 197 33.72 -1.93 -8.38
N ILE A 198 32.78 -2.70 -7.81
CA ILE A 198 33.04 -3.50 -6.60
C ILE A 198 34.00 -4.66 -6.92
N ALA A 199 33.77 -5.40 -8.01
CA ALA A 199 34.62 -6.52 -8.40
C ALA A 199 36.08 -6.11 -8.67
N ASP A 200 36.27 -4.95 -9.31
CA ASP A 200 37.61 -4.40 -9.59
C ASP A 200 38.37 -4.02 -8.30
N LYS A 201 37.69 -3.36 -7.35
CA LYS A 201 38.24 -3.08 -6.02
C LYS A 201 38.51 -4.34 -5.19
N VAL A 202 37.64 -5.35 -5.28
CA VAL A 202 37.86 -6.65 -4.61
C VAL A 202 39.13 -7.32 -5.15
N GLY A 203 39.34 -7.28 -6.47
CA GLY A 203 40.53 -7.85 -7.12
C GLY A 203 41.84 -7.29 -6.58
N HIS A 204 41.89 -5.98 -6.35
CA HIS A 204 43.11 -5.29 -5.89
C HIS A 204 43.45 -5.57 -4.42
N HIS A 205 42.46 -5.90 -3.59
CA HIS A 205 42.66 -6.09 -2.14
C HIS A 205 42.59 -7.55 -1.69
N LEU A 206 42.26 -8.49 -2.59
CA LEU A 206 42.17 -9.93 -2.26
C LEU A 206 43.49 -10.51 -1.73
N SER A 207 44.65 -10.03 -2.21
CA SER A 207 45.96 -10.45 -1.72
C SER A 207 46.25 -9.98 -0.29
N ALA A 208 45.58 -8.95 0.21
CA ALA A 208 45.73 -8.53 1.60
C ALA A 208 45.01 -9.46 2.59
N LEU A 209 44.08 -10.31 2.13
CA LEU A 209 43.41 -11.29 2.98
C LEU A 209 44.31 -12.49 3.33
N THR A 210 45.38 -12.73 2.58
CA THR A 210 46.34 -13.79 2.89
C THR A 210 47.33 -13.40 3.99
N ASP A 211 47.48 -12.10 4.28
CA ASP A 211 48.26 -11.59 5.43
C ASP A 211 47.52 -10.43 6.14
N PRO A 212 46.49 -10.75 6.94
CA PRO A 212 45.65 -9.75 7.56
C PRO A 212 46.34 -8.98 8.69
N LEU A 213 47.40 -9.53 9.28
CA LEU A 213 48.15 -8.89 10.35
C LEU A 213 49.17 -7.90 9.82
N GLY A 214 49.80 -8.18 8.67
CA GLY A 214 50.71 -7.26 8.01
C GLY A 214 50.01 -6.03 7.41
N ARG A 215 48.76 -6.17 6.97
CA ARG A 215 47.99 -5.08 6.35
C ARG A 215 46.53 -5.05 6.81
N PRO A 216 46.28 -4.72 8.09
CA PRO A 216 44.95 -4.85 8.69
C PRO A 216 43.90 -3.98 8.00
N MET A 217 44.26 -2.77 7.56
CA MET A 217 43.32 -1.89 6.84
C MET A 217 42.95 -2.43 5.45
N GLU A 218 43.91 -2.97 4.70
CA GLU A 218 43.64 -3.55 3.38
C GLU A 218 42.81 -4.83 3.50
N ALA A 219 43.09 -5.66 4.52
CA ALA A 219 42.32 -6.87 4.82
C ALA A 219 40.87 -6.55 5.23
N ILE A 220 40.66 -5.50 6.04
CA ILE A 220 39.31 -5.03 6.40
C ILE A 220 38.55 -4.54 5.15
N ILE A 221 39.21 -3.78 4.28
CA ILE A 221 38.62 -3.29 3.02
C ILE A 221 38.25 -4.48 2.12
N ALA A 222 39.14 -5.45 1.98
CA ALA A 222 38.92 -6.65 1.18
C ALA A 222 37.74 -7.50 1.71
N ALA A 223 37.68 -7.72 3.02
CA ALA A 223 36.59 -8.44 3.68
C ALA A 223 35.25 -7.73 3.48
N ALA A 224 35.21 -6.40 3.69
CA ALA A 224 34.00 -5.61 3.50
C ALA A 224 33.54 -5.59 2.02
N ALA A 225 34.49 -5.54 1.08
CA ALA A 225 34.19 -5.61 -0.35
C ALA A 225 33.65 -6.99 -0.77
N LEU A 226 34.17 -8.09 -0.20
CA LEU A 226 33.62 -9.44 -0.36
C LEU A 226 32.19 -9.56 0.18
N VAL A 227 31.91 -8.98 1.36
CA VAL A 227 30.57 -8.94 1.94
C VAL A 227 29.60 -8.16 1.05
N LEU A 228 30.02 -7.00 0.52
CA LEU A 228 29.21 -6.20 -0.41
C LEU A 228 28.93 -6.96 -1.72
N LEU A 229 29.92 -7.66 -2.27
CA LEU A 229 29.77 -8.50 -3.46
C LEU A 229 28.77 -9.64 -3.21
N ALA A 230 28.91 -10.35 -2.09
CA ALA A 230 27.99 -11.41 -1.68
C ALA A 230 26.56 -10.88 -1.51
N MET A 231 26.39 -9.71 -0.86
CA MET A 231 25.11 -9.04 -0.71
C MET A 231 24.50 -8.64 -2.06
N MET A 232 25.31 -8.12 -2.99
CA MET A 232 24.83 -7.75 -4.31
C MET A 232 24.38 -8.98 -5.14
N LEU A 233 25.08 -10.11 -5.03
CA LEU A 233 24.67 -11.39 -5.62
C LEU A 233 23.38 -11.94 -4.99
N LEU A 234 23.19 -11.75 -3.68
CA LEU A 234 21.93 -12.06 -2.99
C LEU A 234 20.79 -11.16 -3.46
N ALA A 235 21.01 -9.84 -3.59
CA ALA A 235 20.02 -8.91 -4.12
C ALA A 235 19.65 -9.20 -5.57
N SER A 236 20.62 -9.51 -6.43
CA SER A 236 20.33 -9.87 -7.82
C SER A 236 19.53 -11.16 -7.90
N ARG A 237 19.83 -12.16 -7.04
CA ARG A 237 19.04 -13.38 -6.89
C ARG A 237 17.61 -13.10 -6.39
N VAL A 238 17.44 -12.22 -5.40
CA VAL A 238 16.12 -11.82 -4.88
C VAL A 238 15.33 -11.06 -5.94
N ALA A 239 15.96 -10.11 -6.64
CA ALA A 239 15.35 -9.37 -7.74
C ALA A 239 14.93 -10.32 -8.88
N TRP A 240 15.78 -11.28 -9.23
CA TRP A 240 15.46 -12.33 -10.20
C TRP A 240 14.30 -13.21 -9.75
N LEU A 241 14.26 -13.59 -8.47
CA LEU A 241 13.16 -14.36 -7.89
C LEU A 241 11.85 -13.54 -7.84
N ALA A 242 11.91 -12.25 -7.52
CA ALA A 242 10.78 -11.34 -7.52
C ALA A 242 10.25 -11.10 -8.94
N LEU A 243 11.15 -10.90 -9.91
CA LEU A 243 10.81 -10.79 -11.33
C LEU A 243 10.19 -12.11 -11.82
N ARG A 244 10.74 -13.26 -11.40
CA ARG A 244 10.12 -14.56 -11.62
C ARG A 244 8.79 -14.73 -10.90
N GLN A 245 8.54 -14.11 -9.74
CA GLN A 245 7.25 -14.18 -9.05
C GLN A 245 6.18 -13.29 -9.70
N ILE A 246 6.60 -12.16 -10.30
CA ILE A 246 5.72 -11.29 -11.09
C ILE A 246 5.42 -11.93 -12.45
N ALA A 247 6.43 -12.56 -13.06
CA ALA A 247 6.31 -13.26 -14.35
C ALA A 247 5.71 -14.67 -14.24
N ARG A 248 5.79 -15.31 -13.06
CA ARG A 248 5.02 -16.53 -12.79
C ARG A 248 3.57 -16.09 -12.56
N PRO A 249 2.61 -16.47 -13.43
CA PRO A 249 1.22 -16.42 -13.02
C PRO A 249 1.13 -17.13 -11.67
N SER A 250 0.57 -16.46 -10.65
CA SER A 250 0.62 -16.93 -9.26
C SER A 250 0.27 -18.42 -9.22
N TYR A 251 1.27 -19.26 -8.96
CA TYR A 251 1.18 -20.72 -9.03
C TYR A 251 0.37 -21.30 -7.86
N GLN A 252 -0.49 -20.50 -7.23
CA GLN A 252 -1.50 -20.90 -6.25
C GLN A 252 -2.87 -21.18 -6.89
N ASP A 253 -3.02 -21.08 -8.22
CA ASP A 253 -4.33 -21.09 -8.88
C ASP A 253 -4.66 -22.37 -9.68
N HIS A 254 -4.03 -23.50 -9.34
CA HIS A 254 -4.34 -24.82 -9.95
C HIS A 254 -4.87 -25.84 -8.94
N GLY A 255 -5.53 -25.37 -7.88
CA GLY A 255 -6.54 -26.18 -7.21
C GLY A 255 -7.82 -26.14 -8.06
N PRO A 256 -8.31 -27.26 -8.61
CA PRO A 256 -9.48 -27.25 -9.47
C PRO A 256 -10.70 -26.78 -8.67
N HIS A 257 -11.34 -25.70 -9.15
CA HIS A 257 -12.70 -25.24 -8.81
C HIS A 257 -12.93 -24.17 -7.73
N TYR A 258 -11.92 -23.63 -7.03
CA TYR A 258 -12.14 -22.52 -6.08
C TYR A 258 -11.25 -21.30 -6.35
N ALA A 259 -11.24 -20.85 -7.61
CA ALA A 259 -10.79 -19.50 -7.89
C ALA A 259 -11.64 -18.53 -7.05
N GLU A 260 -11.00 -17.76 -6.15
CA GLU A 260 -11.61 -16.54 -5.62
C GLU A 260 -12.26 -15.82 -6.82
N PRO A 261 -13.48 -15.25 -6.70
CA PRO A 261 -14.05 -14.43 -7.75
C PRO A 261 -13.02 -13.33 -7.93
N ARG A 262 -12.20 -13.46 -8.98
CA ARG A 262 -11.16 -12.52 -9.34
C ARG A 262 -11.91 -11.24 -9.64
N THR A 263 -12.16 -10.46 -8.59
CA THR A 263 -12.50 -9.07 -8.77
C THR A 263 -11.31 -8.57 -9.56
N ARG A 264 -11.51 -8.08 -10.80
CA ARG A 264 -10.47 -7.55 -11.71
C ARG A 264 -9.67 -6.36 -11.11
N PHE A 265 -9.82 -6.16 -9.80
CA PHE A 265 -9.40 -5.10 -8.92
C PHE A 265 -8.74 -5.64 -7.64
N THR A 266 -8.22 -6.88 -7.58
CA THR A 266 -7.45 -7.34 -6.41
C THR A 266 -6.20 -6.47 -6.20
N TRP A 267 -5.54 -6.07 -7.29
CA TRP A 267 -4.47 -5.08 -7.30
C TRP A 267 -4.96 -3.71 -6.78
N ALA A 268 -6.12 -3.25 -7.26
CA ALA A 268 -6.72 -2.00 -6.79
C ALA A 268 -7.14 -2.10 -5.31
N ARG A 269 -7.66 -3.22 -4.82
CA ARG A 269 -7.94 -3.43 -3.38
C ARG A 269 -6.68 -3.31 -2.53
N ARG A 270 -5.54 -3.81 -3.00
CA ARG A 270 -4.26 -3.69 -2.30
C ARG A 270 -3.78 -2.22 -2.28
N LEU A 271 -3.87 -1.51 -3.41
CA LEU A 271 -3.51 -0.08 -3.51
C LEU A 271 -4.48 0.85 -2.75
N LEU A 272 -5.78 0.53 -2.75
CA LEU A 272 -6.84 1.31 -2.10
C LEU A 272 -7.02 0.98 -0.62
N SER A 273 -6.14 0.14 -0.07
CA SER A 273 -6.19 -0.27 1.34
C SER A 273 -5.72 0.83 2.32
N LEU A 274 -5.42 2.03 1.80
CA LEU A 274 -5.00 3.20 2.55
C LEU A 274 -6.20 3.95 3.16
N ARG A 275 -6.59 3.46 4.36
CA ARG A 275 -6.98 4.15 5.60
C ARG A 275 -7.79 5.47 5.56
N VAL A 276 -8.80 5.66 4.72
CA VAL A 276 -9.71 6.82 4.89
C VAL A 276 -11.12 6.38 5.31
N GLY A 277 -11.55 6.87 6.48
CA GLY A 277 -12.94 6.79 6.98
C GLY A 277 -13.43 5.40 7.39
N THR A 278 -14.75 5.22 7.31
CA THR A 278 -15.52 4.01 7.68
C THR A 278 -15.02 2.73 7.00
N ASN A 279 -14.39 2.84 5.82
CA ASN A 279 -13.69 1.73 5.17
C ASN A 279 -12.67 1.07 6.10
N ARG A 280 -11.89 1.88 6.84
CA ARG A 280 -10.84 1.38 7.73
C ARG A 280 -11.42 0.52 8.85
N GLU A 281 -12.57 0.91 9.37
CA GLU A 281 -13.26 0.22 10.46
C GLU A 281 -13.85 -1.11 10.00
N ASN A 282 -14.42 -1.17 8.80
CA ASN A 282 -15.11 -2.34 8.27
C ASN A 282 -14.19 -3.34 7.53
N ARG A 283 -12.98 -2.93 7.12
CA ARG A 283 -12.00 -3.79 6.43
C ARG A 283 -11.72 -5.11 7.16
N PRO A 284 -11.49 -5.14 8.48
CA PRO A 284 -11.29 -6.37 9.24
C PRO A 284 -12.36 -7.43 9.00
N VAL A 285 -13.63 -7.04 9.00
CA VAL A 285 -14.76 -7.97 8.80
C VAL A 285 -14.66 -8.62 7.43
N VAL A 286 -14.39 -7.85 6.39
CA VAL A 286 -14.28 -8.35 5.00
C VAL A 286 -13.10 -9.31 4.85
N VAL A 287 -11.96 -9.01 5.47
CA VAL A 287 -10.80 -9.90 5.45
C VAL A 287 -11.10 -11.21 6.19
N LEU A 288 -11.77 -11.16 7.34
CA LEU A 288 -12.19 -12.35 8.08
C LEU A 288 -13.19 -13.18 7.27
N VAL A 289 -14.14 -12.54 6.56
CA VAL A 289 -15.06 -13.22 5.64
C VAL A 289 -14.34 -13.86 4.46
N ASN A 290 -13.27 -13.24 3.93
CA ASN A 290 -12.43 -13.87 2.90
C ASN A 290 -11.67 -15.08 3.45
N CYS A 291 -11.15 -15.00 4.68
CA CYS A 291 -10.53 -16.15 5.34
C CYS A 291 -11.55 -17.29 5.52
N LEU A 292 -12.76 -16.95 5.97
CA LEU A 292 -13.85 -17.91 6.13
C LEU A 292 -14.23 -18.57 4.79
N ALA A 293 -14.28 -17.80 3.70
CA ALA A 293 -14.51 -18.33 2.36
C ALA A 293 -13.43 -19.34 1.93
N ARG A 294 -12.15 -19.05 2.23
CA ARG A 294 -11.02 -19.96 1.97
C ARG A 294 -11.12 -21.24 2.80
N VAL A 295 -11.54 -21.15 4.07
CA VAL A 295 -11.81 -22.32 4.91
C VAL A 295 -12.94 -23.16 4.34
N GLY A 296 -14.05 -22.55 3.95
CA GLY A 296 -15.17 -23.28 3.33
C GLY A 296 -14.76 -23.95 2.01
N ALA A 297 -13.96 -23.29 1.18
CA ALA A 297 -13.41 -23.88 -0.04
C ALA A 297 -12.52 -25.10 0.26
N ALA A 298 -11.63 -24.98 1.24
CA ALA A 298 -10.77 -26.08 1.68
C ALA A 298 -11.58 -27.24 2.26
N GLN A 299 -12.63 -26.97 3.05
CA GLN A 299 -13.53 -27.99 3.59
C GLN A 299 -14.29 -28.72 2.46
N SER A 300 -14.81 -27.98 1.47
CA SER A 300 -15.47 -28.57 0.30
C SER A 300 -14.52 -29.47 -0.48
N TYR A 301 -13.30 -28.99 -0.72
CA TYR A 301 -12.26 -29.75 -1.40
C TYR A 301 -11.87 -30.99 -0.60
N HIS A 302 -11.77 -30.89 0.72
CA HIS A 302 -11.52 -32.03 1.59
C HIS A 302 -12.64 -33.08 1.48
N ARG A 303 -13.91 -32.69 1.57
CA ARG A 303 -15.06 -33.61 1.38
C ARG A 303 -15.10 -34.24 -0.02
N TRP A 304 -14.66 -33.50 -1.04
CA TRP A 304 -14.52 -34.03 -2.39
C TRP A 304 -13.35 -35.02 -2.50
N SER A 305 -12.20 -34.71 -1.88
CA SER A 305 -11.02 -35.58 -1.86
C SER A 305 -11.27 -36.91 -1.14
N LEU A 306 -12.07 -36.89 -0.06
CA LEU A 306 -12.50 -38.10 0.65
C LEU A 306 -13.34 -39.02 -0.25
N ARG A 307 -14.17 -38.45 -1.14
CA ARG A 307 -14.95 -39.23 -2.11
C ARG A 307 -14.09 -39.90 -3.17
N ILE A 308 -12.94 -39.29 -3.53
CA ILE A 308 -12.06 -39.75 -4.62
C ILE A 308 -10.87 -40.57 -4.09
N ARG A 309 -10.73 -40.70 -2.76
CA ARG A 309 -9.64 -41.45 -2.09
C ARG A 309 -8.23 -41.00 -2.51
N SER A 310 -8.02 -39.69 -2.70
CA SER A 310 -6.69 -39.15 -2.98
C SER A 310 -6.12 -38.44 -1.74
N PRO A 311 -5.30 -39.11 -0.91
CA PRO A 311 -4.79 -38.56 0.34
C PRO A 311 -3.64 -37.54 0.15
N LEU A 312 -3.06 -37.47 -1.04
CA LEU A 312 -1.82 -36.71 -1.29
C LEU A 312 -2.02 -35.20 -1.45
N THR A 313 -3.26 -34.72 -1.51
CA THR A 313 -3.56 -33.30 -1.79
C THR A 313 -4.39 -32.69 -0.66
N ALA A 314 -3.91 -32.73 0.59
CA ALA A 314 -4.62 -32.08 1.68
C ALA A 314 -4.56 -30.54 1.50
N PRO A 315 -5.71 -29.84 1.39
CA PRO A 315 -5.71 -28.39 1.25
C PRO A 315 -5.23 -27.77 2.57
N ARG A 316 -4.35 -26.76 2.49
CA ARG A 316 -3.90 -25.99 3.64
C ARG A 316 -4.46 -24.58 3.58
N VAL A 317 -5.01 -24.12 4.70
CA VAL A 317 -5.51 -22.75 4.84
C VAL A 317 -4.55 -21.96 5.71
N GLN A 318 -4.04 -20.86 5.16
CA GLN A 318 -3.20 -19.94 5.91
C GLN A 318 -4.04 -18.84 6.55
N LEU A 319 -3.86 -18.61 7.86
CA LEU A 319 -4.62 -17.62 8.63
C LEU A 319 -3.89 -16.29 8.85
N ALA A 320 -2.74 -16.09 8.20
CA ALA A 320 -1.90 -14.89 8.37
C ALA A 320 -2.65 -13.55 8.14
N ASP A 321 -3.61 -13.51 7.21
CA ASP A 321 -4.42 -12.32 6.97
C ASP A 321 -5.37 -12.01 8.14
N ALA A 322 -5.99 -13.06 8.72
CA ALA A 322 -6.83 -12.94 9.90
C ALA A 322 -6.00 -12.49 11.11
N GLU A 323 -4.81 -13.06 11.32
CA GLU A 323 -3.91 -12.65 12.41
C GLU A 323 -3.56 -11.16 12.31
N ARG A 324 -3.16 -10.70 11.12
CA ARG A 324 -2.77 -9.30 10.87
C ARG A 324 -3.92 -8.36 11.19
N VAL A 325 -5.13 -8.75 10.82
CA VAL A 325 -6.34 -7.99 11.09
C VAL A 325 -6.64 -7.93 12.57
N VAL A 326 -6.61 -9.06 13.30
CA VAL A 326 -6.83 -9.13 14.75
C VAL A 326 -5.83 -8.25 15.50
N TRP A 327 -4.55 -8.28 15.13
CA TRP A 327 -3.53 -7.40 15.72
C TRP A 327 -3.82 -5.91 15.52
N SER A 328 -4.43 -5.56 14.40
CA SER A 328 -4.78 -4.17 14.05
C SER A 328 -6.16 -3.74 14.50
N ALA A 329 -7.01 -4.68 14.94
CA ALA A 329 -8.44 -4.52 15.19
C ALA A 329 -8.77 -3.37 16.14
N TRP A 330 -8.04 -3.28 17.25
CA TRP A 330 -8.24 -2.22 18.24
C TRP A 330 -7.85 -0.83 17.68
N ARG A 331 -6.84 -0.76 16.79
CA ARG A 331 -6.36 0.48 16.19
C ARG A 331 -7.24 0.95 15.02
N THR A 332 -7.96 0.04 14.37
CA THR A 332 -8.87 0.40 13.29
C THR A 332 -10.17 0.97 13.81
N ARG A 333 -10.67 0.44 14.93
CA ARG A 333 -11.97 0.84 15.49
C ARG A 333 -11.91 1.98 16.49
N HIS A 334 -10.78 2.13 17.19
CA HIS A 334 -10.62 3.18 18.20
C HIS A 334 -9.51 4.14 17.76
N THR A 335 -9.85 5.42 17.63
CA THR A 335 -8.92 6.48 17.20
C THR A 335 -7.91 6.85 18.28
N ALA A 336 -8.31 6.82 19.55
CA ALA A 336 -7.45 7.13 20.69
C ALA A 336 -7.75 6.24 21.90
N ILE A 337 -6.88 5.25 22.16
CA ILE A 337 -6.90 4.46 23.40
C ILE A 337 -5.61 4.76 24.17
N ARG A 338 -5.72 5.12 25.45
CA ARG A 338 -4.58 5.44 26.33
C ARG A 338 -4.16 4.25 27.20
N GLY A 339 -2.86 4.20 27.50
CA GLY A 339 -2.25 3.41 28.59
C GLY A 339 -2.71 1.95 28.71
N VAL A 340 -3.36 1.65 29.83
CA VAL A 340 -3.73 0.30 30.29
C VAL A 340 -4.70 -0.41 29.32
N LEU A 341 -5.72 0.29 28.84
CA LEU A 341 -6.68 -0.28 27.88
C LEU A 341 -5.98 -0.72 26.58
N ARG A 342 -4.97 0.03 26.14
CA ARG A 342 -4.17 -0.35 24.97
C ARG A 342 -3.37 -1.64 25.23
N ALA A 343 -2.88 -1.85 26.44
CA ALA A 343 -2.20 -3.09 26.83
C ALA A 343 -3.18 -4.28 26.83
N GLN A 344 -4.37 -4.11 27.43
CA GLN A 344 -5.43 -5.13 27.44
C GLN A 344 -5.85 -5.54 26.02
N HIS A 345 -6.05 -4.58 25.11
CA HIS A 345 -6.34 -4.89 23.70
C HIS A 345 -5.23 -5.68 23.01
N LYS A 346 -3.97 -5.38 23.29
CA LYS A 346 -2.83 -6.11 22.72
C LYS A 346 -2.70 -7.51 23.29
N GLU A 347 -3.01 -7.67 24.59
CA GLU A 347 -3.04 -8.95 25.28
C GLU A 347 -4.13 -9.86 24.71
N HIS A 348 -5.36 -9.38 24.68
CA HIS A 348 -6.48 -10.10 24.08
C HIS A 348 -6.21 -10.45 22.61
N ALA A 349 -5.67 -9.51 21.83
CA ALA A 349 -5.30 -9.80 20.44
C ALA A 349 -4.21 -10.88 20.33
N ALA A 350 -3.25 -10.92 21.25
CA ALA A 350 -2.20 -11.94 21.29
C ALA A 350 -2.75 -13.33 21.63
N GLU A 351 -3.73 -13.41 22.52
CA GLU A 351 -4.45 -14.65 22.87
C GLU A 351 -5.27 -15.16 21.68
N VAL A 352 -6.07 -14.28 21.06
CA VAL A 352 -6.88 -14.63 19.87
C VAL A 352 -5.99 -15.11 18.72
N VAL A 353 -4.83 -14.46 18.48
CA VAL A 353 -3.88 -14.91 17.46
C VAL A 353 -3.22 -16.23 17.85
N GLY A 354 -2.96 -16.46 19.14
CA GLY A 354 -2.52 -17.75 19.66
C GLY A 354 -3.52 -18.86 19.31
N ALA A 355 -4.81 -18.60 19.54
CA ALA A 355 -5.89 -19.55 19.22
C ALA A 355 -5.99 -19.81 17.71
N LEU A 356 -5.87 -18.77 16.87
CA LEU A 356 -5.85 -18.93 15.41
C LEU A 356 -4.67 -19.81 14.95
N ARG A 357 -3.46 -19.63 15.52
CA ARG A 357 -2.28 -20.45 15.20
C ARG A 357 -2.42 -21.89 15.68
N MET A 358 -3.03 -22.09 16.84
CA MET A 358 -3.34 -23.42 17.34
C MET A 358 -4.28 -24.15 16.36
N MET A 359 -5.33 -23.49 15.87
CA MET A 359 -6.22 -24.05 14.84
C MET A 359 -5.51 -24.28 13.50
N GLU A 360 -4.63 -23.37 13.09
CA GLU A 360 -3.81 -23.57 11.89
C GLU A 360 -2.89 -24.79 12.03
N THR A 361 -2.32 -25.04 13.21
CA THR A 361 -1.46 -26.22 13.46
C THR A 361 -2.28 -27.51 13.57
N ARG A 362 -3.48 -27.42 14.14
CA ARG A 362 -4.42 -28.54 14.27
C ARG A 362 -4.82 -29.13 12.92
N GLN A 363 -4.92 -28.29 11.87
CA GLN A 363 -5.20 -28.76 10.51
C GLN A 363 -4.15 -29.73 9.95
N ASP A 364 -2.90 -29.61 10.42
CA ASP A 364 -1.77 -30.42 9.97
C ASP A 364 -1.63 -31.71 10.78
N THR A 365 -2.12 -31.72 12.02
CA THR A 365 -1.89 -32.80 13.00
C THR A 365 -3.11 -33.72 13.18
N ASP A 366 -4.33 -33.20 13.13
CA ASP A 366 -5.53 -33.97 13.46
C ASP A 366 -5.90 -34.99 12.38
N ALA A 367 -6.30 -36.18 12.83
CA ALA A 367 -6.86 -37.22 11.99
C ALA A 367 -8.18 -36.77 11.32
N ASP A 368 -8.97 -35.93 12.00
CA ASP A 368 -10.20 -35.35 11.48
C ASP A 368 -10.01 -33.87 11.07
N ARG A 369 -9.42 -33.68 9.88
CA ARG A 369 -9.28 -32.35 9.26
C ARG A 369 -10.63 -31.69 8.98
N GLY A 370 -11.69 -32.48 8.77
CA GLY A 370 -13.02 -31.96 8.49
C GLY A 370 -13.55 -31.15 9.67
N GLN A 371 -13.40 -31.69 10.88
CA GLN A 371 -13.74 -31.01 12.12
C GLN A 371 -12.85 -29.79 12.36
N ALA A 372 -11.54 -29.88 12.10
CA ALA A 372 -10.63 -28.75 12.25
C ALA A 372 -11.02 -27.54 11.37
N PHE A 373 -11.44 -27.78 10.11
CA PHE A 373 -11.96 -26.70 9.26
C PHE A 373 -13.28 -26.14 9.76
N GLU A 374 -14.14 -26.98 10.33
CA GLU A 374 -15.39 -26.50 10.91
C GLU A 374 -15.15 -25.58 12.12
N ASP A 375 -14.32 -26.03 13.06
CA ASP A 375 -13.97 -25.27 14.27
C ASP A 375 -13.31 -23.95 13.89
N MET A 376 -12.40 -23.98 12.90
CA MET A 376 -11.76 -22.78 12.34
C MET A 376 -12.78 -21.82 11.71
N ALA A 377 -13.75 -22.33 10.96
CA ALA A 377 -14.81 -21.52 10.37
C ALA A 377 -15.68 -20.86 11.44
N ARG A 378 -16.08 -21.61 12.47
CA ARG A 378 -16.86 -21.10 13.60
C ARG A 378 -16.10 -20.01 14.36
N MET A 379 -14.82 -20.22 14.64
CA MET A 379 -13.95 -19.25 15.30
C MET A 379 -13.83 -17.96 14.47
N LEU A 380 -13.56 -18.05 13.17
CA LEU A 380 -13.47 -16.89 12.28
C LEU A 380 -14.80 -16.13 12.17
N ALA A 381 -15.93 -16.85 12.09
CA ALA A 381 -17.26 -16.26 12.07
C ALA A 381 -17.55 -15.48 13.36
N LYS A 382 -17.22 -16.07 14.53
CA LYS A 382 -17.35 -15.44 15.84
C LYS A 382 -16.51 -14.17 15.95
N ILE A 383 -15.24 -14.21 15.55
CA ILE A 383 -14.36 -13.03 15.52
C ILE A 383 -14.94 -11.96 14.59
N ALA A 384 -15.39 -12.32 13.39
CA ALA A 384 -15.96 -11.37 12.44
C ALA A 384 -17.22 -10.69 12.99
N GLU A 385 -18.10 -11.45 13.64
CA GLU A 385 -19.32 -10.94 14.27
C GLU A 385 -19.02 -10.03 15.46
N ARG A 386 -18.21 -10.49 16.42
CA ARG A 386 -17.83 -9.68 17.59
C ARG A 386 -17.09 -8.43 17.17
N TYR A 387 -16.22 -8.53 16.16
CA TYR A 387 -15.56 -7.35 15.59
C TYR A 387 -16.58 -6.41 14.95
N ALA A 388 -17.54 -6.90 14.14
CA ALA A 388 -18.56 -6.05 13.51
C ALA A 388 -19.44 -5.33 14.54
N GLN A 389 -19.77 -6.00 15.65
CA GLN A 389 -20.47 -5.43 16.81
C GLN A 389 -19.62 -4.43 17.62
N GLY A 390 -18.31 -4.38 17.40
CA GLY A 390 -17.39 -3.48 18.10
C GLY A 390 -16.79 -4.02 19.38
N ARG A 391 -17.02 -5.30 19.68
CA ARG A 391 -16.52 -6.02 20.86
C ARG A 391 -15.05 -6.43 20.67
N THR A 392 -14.17 -5.44 20.56
CA THR A 392 -12.73 -5.64 20.27
C THR A 392 -11.90 -6.18 21.45
N LEU A 393 -12.42 -6.14 22.69
CA LEU A 393 -11.86 -6.83 23.88
C LEU A 393 -12.47 -8.22 24.11
N ALA A 394 -13.44 -8.63 23.30
CA ALA A 394 -14.15 -9.90 23.47
C ALA A 394 -14.43 -10.53 22.09
N LEU A 395 -13.37 -10.62 21.28
CA LEU A 395 -13.41 -11.21 19.94
C LEU A 395 -13.70 -12.71 19.98
N LEU A 396 -13.21 -13.39 21.02
CA LEU A 396 -13.48 -14.79 21.35
C LEU A 396 -13.91 -14.85 22.81
N ASP A 397 -14.67 -15.89 23.15
CA ASP A 397 -15.04 -16.12 24.55
C ASP A 397 -13.89 -16.85 25.26
N PRO A 398 -13.74 -16.73 26.59
CA PRO A 398 -12.59 -17.27 27.32
C PRO A 398 -12.37 -18.78 27.12
N GLU A 399 -13.47 -19.52 26.95
CA GLU A 399 -13.46 -20.97 26.67
C GLU A 399 -12.69 -21.30 25.37
N ASP A 400 -12.84 -20.49 24.32
CA ASP A 400 -12.15 -20.68 23.04
C ASP A 400 -10.65 -20.31 23.10
N LEU A 401 -10.23 -19.62 24.17
CA LEU A 401 -8.85 -19.20 24.40
C LEU A 401 -8.08 -20.20 25.28
N THR A 402 -8.78 -21.13 25.92
CA THR A 402 -8.15 -22.15 26.78
C THR A 402 -7.16 -23.01 25.98
N GLY A 403 -5.95 -23.19 26.53
CA GLY A 403 -4.87 -23.96 25.88
C GLY A 403 -4.11 -23.23 24.77
N ALA A 404 -4.56 -22.06 24.31
CA ALA A 404 -3.85 -21.30 23.29
C ALA A 404 -2.64 -20.53 23.87
N SER A 405 -1.44 -20.82 23.38
CA SER A 405 -0.25 -20.05 23.76
C SER A 405 -0.33 -18.62 23.23
N ARG A 406 -0.14 -17.61 24.09
CA ARG A 406 -0.15 -16.20 23.69
C ARG A 406 0.86 -15.91 22.57
N ALA A 407 0.39 -15.34 21.47
CA ALA A 407 1.25 -15.02 20.35
C ALA A 407 2.18 -13.83 20.66
N VAL A 408 3.49 -14.09 20.73
CA VAL A 408 4.48 -13.01 20.87
C VAL A 408 4.66 -12.31 19.54
N ASN A 409 4.41 -11.00 19.52
CA ASN A 409 4.68 -10.18 18.34
C ASN A 409 6.20 -9.98 18.18
N ARG A 410 6.85 -10.77 17.32
CA ARG A 410 8.27 -10.65 16.98
C ARG A 410 8.56 -9.63 15.88
N GLU A 411 7.55 -8.88 15.42
CA GLU A 411 7.71 -7.91 14.33
C GLU A 411 8.62 -6.75 14.73
N TRP A 412 8.61 -6.34 16.00
CA TRP A 412 9.51 -5.29 16.48
C TRP A 412 10.98 -5.75 16.44
N ILE A 413 11.25 -7.01 16.78
CA ILE A 413 12.60 -7.60 16.69
C ILE A 413 13.07 -7.57 15.24
N ARG A 414 12.19 -7.93 14.29
CA ARG A 414 12.51 -7.85 12.86
C ARG A 414 12.80 -6.41 12.43
N MET A 415 12.02 -5.44 12.88
CA MET A 415 12.27 -4.02 12.58
C MET A 415 13.60 -3.53 13.17
N VAL A 416 13.95 -3.97 14.38
CA VAL A 416 15.25 -3.67 15.01
C VAL A 416 16.39 -4.27 14.22
N ILE A 417 16.30 -5.56 13.85
CA ILE A 417 17.31 -6.23 13.02
C ILE A 417 17.45 -5.51 11.67
N LEU A 418 16.33 -5.13 11.04
CA LEU A 418 16.33 -4.36 9.80
C LEU A 418 17.04 -3.01 9.99
N GLY A 419 16.67 -2.25 11.02
CA GLY A 419 17.27 -0.94 11.32
C GLY A 419 18.78 -1.04 11.57
N VAL A 420 19.22 -2.02 12.37
CA VAL A 420 20.64 -2.29 12.64
C VAL A 420 21.39 -2.63 11.35
N ALA A 421 20.82 -3.47 10.49
CA ALA A 421 21.46 -3.82 9.22
C ALA A 421 21.57 -2.63 8.26
N VAL A 422 20.53 -1.79 8.19
CA VAL A 422 20.52 -0.58 7.34
C VAL A 422 21.54 0.44 7.84
N ILE A 423 21.54 0.76 9.14
CA ILE A 423 22.51 1.68 9.74
C ILE A 423 23.93 1.13 9.60
N GLY A 424 24.13 -0.15 9.91
CA GLY A 424 25.42 -0.82 9.76
C GLY A 424 25.94 -0.76 8.32
N SER A 425 25.07 -0.91 7.32
CA SER A 425 25.47 -0.79 5.91
C SER A 425 25.86 0.63 5.51
N ALA A 426 25.18 1.65 6.04
CA ALA A 426 25.51 3.05 5.77
C ALA A 426 26.86 3.42 6.38
N VAL A 427 27.08 3.07 7.65
CA VAL A 427 28.35 3.32 8.36
C VAL A 427 29.49 2.56 7.69
N GLY A 428 29.28 1.28 7.34
CA GLY A 428 30.27 0.47 6.65
C GLY A 428 30.64 1.02 5.27
N ALA A 429 29.65 1.46 4.47
CA ALA A 429 29.91 2.05 3.16
C ALA A 429 30.65 3.40 3.27
N SER A 430 30.29 4.23 4.24
CA SER A 430 30.95 5.52 4.49
C SER A 430 32.42 5.33 4.90
N ALA A 431 32.70 4.35 5.77
CA ALA A 431 34.06 4.03 6.18
C ALA A 431 34.95 3.54 5.02
N LEU A 432 34.36 2.96 3.97
CA LEU A 432 35.05 2.52 2.75
C LEU A 432 35.28 3.65 1.73
N GLY A 433 34.95 4.90 2.08
CA GLY A 433 35.09 6.06 1.17
C GLY A 433 34.19 5.95 -0.07
N VAL A 434 33.07 5.24 0.04
CA VAL A 434 32.08 5.15 -1.03
C VAL A 434 31.43 6.53 -1.22
N SER A 435 31.30 6.99 -2.46
CA SER A 435 30.67 8.28 -2.75
C SER A 435 29.22 8.32 -2.25
N ASP A 436 28.72 9.50 -1.87
CA ASP A 436 27.37 9.67 -1.33
C ASP A 436 26.27 9.08 -2.24
N ALA A 437 26.47 9.19 -3.56
CA ALA A 437 25.57 8.60 -4.55
C ALA A 437 25.53 7.06 -4.50
N ALA A 438 26.68 6.41 -4.28
CA ALA A 438 26.77 4.97 -4.17
C ALA A 438 26.35 4.47 -2.77
N LEU A 439 26.55 5.28 -1.72
CA LEU A 439 26.08 4.98 -0.36
C LEU A 439 24.56 4.82 -0.32
N ALA A 440 23.82 5.73 -0.96
CA ALA A 440 22.35 5.62 -1.06
C ALA A 440 21.91 4.31 -1.75
N GLN A 441 22.64 3.87 -2.77
CA GLN A 441 22.33 2.63 -3.50
C GLN A 441 22.61 1.39 -2.64
N VAL A 442 23.75 1.33 -1.94
CA VAL A 442 24.11 0.23 -1.04
C VAL A 442 23.07 0.09 0.07
N VAL A 443 22.72 1.20 0.73
CA VAL A 443 21.70 1.21 1.80
C VAL A 443 20.35 0.72 1.27
N GLY A 444 19.95 1.16 0.08
CA GLY A 444 18.71 0.70 -0.57
C GLY A 444 18.70 -0.80 -0.86
N ILE A 445 19.80 -1.34 -1.37
CA ILE A 445 19.95 -2.77 -1.69
C ILE A 445 19.91 -3.62 -0.41
N VAL A 446 20.69 -3.25 0.62
CA VAL A 446 20.72 -3.97 1.91
C VAL A 446 19.34 -3.95 2.56
N SER A 447 18.67 -2.79 2.56
CA SER A 447 17.29 -2.68 3.04
C SER A 447 16.37 -3.68 2.35
N LEU A 448 16.44 -3.78 1.02
CA LEU A 448 15.60 -4.70 0.24
C LEU A 448 15.86 -6.17 0.57
N ILE A 449 17.13 -6.58 0.68
CA ILE A 449 17.52 -7.96 1.04
C ILE A 449 17.02 -8.29 2.44
N MET A 450 17.29 -7.43 3.41
CA MET A 450 16.90 -7.66 4.80
C MET A 450 15.38 -7.74 4.96
N VAL A 451 14.64 -6.91 4.24
CA VAL A 451 13.19 -6.99 4.18
C VAL A 451 12.74 -8.33 3.58
N GLY A 452 13.38 -8.79 2.50
CA GLY A 452 13.12 -10.11 1.91
C GLY A 452 13.42 -11.28 2.86
N LEU A 453 14.53 -11.24 3.60
CA LEU A 453 14.93 -12.29 4.55
C LEU A 453 14.06 -12.32 5.81
N LEU A 454 13.84 -11.16 6.44
CA LEU A 454 13.14 -11.07 7.72
C LEU A 454 11.65 -11.35 7.61
N TYR A 455 11.05 -11.07 6.46
CA TYR A 455 9.62 -11.22 6.25
C TYR A 455 9.27 -12.30 5.21
N GLY A 456 10.25 -12.83 4.48
CA GLY A 456 10.06 -13.91 3.50
C GLY A 456 9.06 -13.56 2.39
N SER A 457 8.42 -14.59 1.83
CA SER A 457 7.32 -14.43 0.84
C SER A 457 6.03 -13.83 1.41
N ARG A 458 6.01 -13.46 2.71
CA ARG A 458 4.82 -12.90 3.37
C ARG A 458 4.66 -11.39 3.16
N LEU A 459 5.62 -10.73 2.50
CA LEU A 459 5.47 -9.32 2.12
C LEU A 459 4.80 -9.17 0.78
N THR A 460 3.66 -8.50 0.82
CA THR A 460 3.08 -7.89 -0.37
C THR A 460 4.00 -6.75 -0.84
N PRO A 461 4.26 -6.57 -2.14
CA PRO A 461 5.12 -5.49 -2.67
C PRO A 461 4.72 -4.08 -2.21
N THR A 462 3.45 -3.89 -1.85
CA THR A 462 2.92 -2.65 -1.28
C THR A 462 3.40 -2.39 0.15
N ASP A 463 3.60 -3.42 0.98
CA ASP A 463 4.11 -3.28 2.35
C ASP A 463 5.58 -2.81 2.31
N LEU A 464 6.34 -3.26 1.31
CA LEU A 464 7.71 -2.79 1.01
C LEU A 464 7.74 -1.30 0.66
N LEU A 465 6.81 -0.86 -0.19
CA LEU A 465 6.67 0.54 -0.59
C LEU A 465 6.27 1.45 0.58
N ASP A 466 5.43 0.97 1.51
CA ASP A 466 5.03 1.73 2.70
C ASP A 466 6.15 1.87 3.73
N VAL A 467 7.03 0.86 3.83
CA VAL A 467 8.26 0.92 4.65
C VAL A 467 9.25 1.91 4.06
N VAL A 468 9.51 1.83 2.74
CA VAL A 468 10.43 2.74 2.04
C VAL A 468 9.95 4.20 2.09
N ARG A 469 8.64 4.44 2.08
CA ARG A 469 8.06 5.78 2.20
C ARG A 469 8.05 6.34 3.64
N GLY A 470 8.59 5.63 4.62
CA GLY A 470 8.56 6.06 6.02
C GLY A 470 7.14 6.12 6.62
N GLN A 471 6.14 5.51 5.97
CA GLN A 471 4.76 5.46 6.46
C GLN A 471 4.52 4.28 7.41
N SER A 472 5.51 3.40 7.57
CA SER A 472 5.50 2.36 8.59
C SER A 472 5.68 2.95 10.00
N ARG A 473 4.54 3.28 10.61
CA ARG A 473 4.28 3.34 12.06
C ARG A 473 5.00 4.45 12.85
N LYS A 474 4.23 5.49 13.22
CA LYS A 474 4.25 6.06 14.58
C LYS A 474 3.14 5.40 15.40
#